data_AF-A0A495K769-F1
#
_entry.id   AF-A0A495K769-F1
#
_cell.length_a   1.000
_cell.length_b   1.000
_cell.length_c   1.000
_cell.angle_alpha   90.00
_cell.angle_beta   90.00
_cell.angle_gamma   90.00
#
_symmetry.space_group_name_H-M   'P 1'
#
loop_
_entity.id
_entity.type
_entity.pdbx_description
1 polymer ?
#
loop_
_entity_poly.entity_id
_entity_poly.type
_entity_poly.pdbx_seq_one_letter_code
_entity_poly.pdbx_strand_id
1 'polypeptide(L)'
;MSVAACALLTAGCGGQSNSSEDPVSSSTVAPTPTAPQNARVADDQCRSTPPAGPIDHSLQNLSFATGQATVAITGAEPQQGCYRFARWGNADPAVPIDSLLFLFKDEGSDGVTIDMLVGDLTTRTALNARITVVVDGTAYGADTCATTVTALSSTAVAGEFNCPTATRVFGNPFAPLDDTEPEPSQSSPLPTVAVSGWFTVAPDAG
;
A
#
# COMPACT_ATOMS: atom_id res chain seq x y z
N MET A 1 51.31 12.19 -36.22
CA MET A 1 52.48 11.35 -35.94
C MET A 1 51.99 9.91 -35.79
N SER A 2 52.53 9.01 -36.60
CA SER A 2 52.15 7.58 -36.74
C SER A 2 52.90 6.68 -35.75
N VAL A 3 52.27 5.59 -35.26
CA VAL A 3 52.82 4.22 -34.95
C VAL A 3 51.59 3.28 -34.78
N ALA A 4 51.15 2.37 -35.67
CA ALA A 4 51.60 1.01 -36.08
C ALA A 4 51.75 -0.01 -34.91
N ALA A 5 50.85 -0.96 -34.64
CA ALA A 5 50.57 -2.27 -35.30
C ALA A 5 51.00 -3.48 -34.41
N CYS A 6 50.14 -4.50 -34.24
CA CYS A 6 50.47 -5.93 -34.41
C CYS A 6 49.26 -6.86 -34.19
N ALA A 7 49.10 -7.80 -35.13
CA ALA A 7 48.05 -8.81 -35.23
C ALA A 7 48.47 -10.14 -34.57
N LEU A 8 47.51 -11.04 -34.33
CA LEU A 8 47.70 -12.50 -34.37
C LEU A 8 46.39 -13.18 -34.80
N LEU A 9 46.48 -13.94 -35.89
CA LEU A 9 45.47 -14.82 -36.47
C LEU A 9 45.65 -16.23 -35.89
N THR A 10 44.56 -16.94 -35.63
CA THR A 10 44.52 -18.41 -35.76
C THR A 10 43.19 -18.83 -36.38
N ALA A 11 43.28 -19.35 -37.61
CA ALA A 11 42.23 -20.07 -38.30
C ALA A 11 42.19 -21.54 -37.84
N GLY A 12 40.99 -22.10 -37.72
CA GLY A 12 40.76 -23.53 -37.58
C GLY A 12 39.51 -23.93 -38.35
N CYS A 13 39.69 -24.68 -39.45
CA CYS A 13 38.63 -25.33 -40.21
C CYS A 13 38.51 -26.80 -39.79
N GLY A 14 37.29 -27.32 -39.69
CA GLY A 14 37.00 -28.75 -39.62
C GLY A 14 35.50 -28.98 -39.72
N GLY A 15 35.02 -29.32 -40.91
CA GLY A 15 33.60 -29.61 -41.16
C GLY A 15 33.27 -31.08 -40.96
N GLN A 16 32.01 -31.38 -40.62
CA GLN A 16 31.34 -32.63 -41.01
C GLN A 16 29.82 -32.46 -40.90
N SER A 17 29.13 -32.65 -42.03
CA SER A 17 27.68 -32.75 -42.12
C SER A 17 27.22 -34.09 -41.55
N ASN A 18 26.19 -34.09 -40.69
CA ASN A 18 25.37 -35.27 -40.45
C ASN A 18 23.93 -34.82 -40.11
N SER A 19 22.97 -35.20 -40.96
CA SER A 19 21.53 -35.13 -40.69
C SER A 19 21.12 -36.30 -39.80
N SER A 20 20.36 -36.05 -38.73
CA SER A 20 19.51 -37.03 -38.05
C SER A 20 18.50 -36.30 -37.16
N GLU A 21 17.24 -36.34 -37.58
CA GLU A 21 15.96 -36.53 -36.85
C GLU A 21 15.79 -35.99 -35.39
N ASP A 22 14.72 -35.17 -35.27
CA ASP A 22 13.92 -34.65 -34.13
C ASP A 22 13.96 -35.36 -32.76
N PRO A 23 13.76 -34.64 -31.62
CA PRO A 23 12.39 -34.27 -31.20
C PRO A 23 12.19 -32.89 -30.54
N VAL A 24 11.05 -32.27 -30.86
CA VAL A 24 10.27 -31.28 -30.07
C VAL A 24 11.02 -30.56 -28.94
N SER A 25 11.52 -29.36 -29.24
CA SER A 25 11.79 -28.36 -28.20
C SER A 25 10.46 -27.93 -27.59
N SER A 26 10.13 -28.51 -26.44
CA SER A 26 9.16 -27.94 -25.53
C SER A 26 9.58 -26.50 -25.23
N SER A 27 8.80 -25.52 -25.71
CA SER A 27 8.90 -24.15 -25.24
C SER A 27 8.62 -24.17 -23.74
N THR A 28 9.67 -24.20 -22.93
CA THR A 28 9.58 -23.87 -21.52
C THR A 28 9.11 -22.43 -21.48
N VAL A 29 7.83 -22.24 -21.19
CA VAL A 29 7.26 -20.93 -20.87
C VAL A 29 8.13 -20.39 -19.74
N ALA A 30 8.87 -19.31 -20.02
CA ALA A 30 9.57 -18.60 -18.98
C ALA A 30 8.54 -18.26 -17.89
N PRO A 31 8.81 -18.52 -16.60
CA PRO A 31 7.88 -18.12 -15.56
C PRO A 31 7.65 -16.62 -15.72
N THR A 32 6.39 -16.24 -15.97
CA THR A 32 5.95 -14.86 -15.91
C THR A 32 6.50 -14.28 -14.61
N PRO A 33 7.21 -13.15 -14.62
CA PRO A 33 7.56 -12.47 -13.39
C PRO A 33 6.26 -12.25 -12.62
N THR A 34 6.08 -12.97 -11.52
CA THR A 34 5.02 -12.67 -10.56
C THR A 34 5.30 -11.23 -10.14
N ALA A 35 4.35 -10.33 -10.44
CA ALA A 35 4.37 -8.97 -9.91
C ALA A 35 4.72 -9.05 -8.40
N PRO A 36 5.50 -8.10 -7.86
CA PRO A 36 5.92 -8.16 -6.47
C PRO A 36 4.70 -8.49 -5.60
N GLN A 37 4.81 -9.57 -4.83
CA GLN A 37 3.76 -9.96 -3.89
C GLN A 37 3.45 -8.73 -3.06
N ASN A 38 2.16 -8.42 -2.93
CA ASN A 38 1.65 -7.28 -2.18
C ASN A 38 2.40 -7.10 -0.87
N ALA A 39 2.20 -5.93 -0.27
CA ALA A 39 2.45 -5.57 1.11
C ALA A 39 2.09 -6.60 2.23
N ARG A 40 1.71 -7.85 1.92
CA ARG A 40 1.33 -8.91 2.85
C ARG A 40 2.47 -9.24 3.82
N VAL A 41 2.15 -9.25 5.10
CA VAL A 41 3.06 -9.58 6.21
C VAL A 41 2.44 -10.67 7.09
N ALA A 42 3.15 -11.09 8.14
CA ALA A 42 2.61 -12.04 9.10
C ALA A 42 1.42 -11.46 9.87
N ASP A 43 0.40 -12.30 10.13
CA ASP A 43 -0.89 -11.87 10.70
C ASP A 43 -0.78 -11.24 12.11
N ASP A 44 0.28 -11.53 12.85
CA ASP A 44 0.56 -10.96 14.16
C ASP A 44 0.99 -9.49 14.09
N GLN A 45 1.55 -9.04 12.95
CA GLN A 45 1.94 -7.64 12.79
C GLN A 45 0.73 -6.70 12.88
N CYS A 46 -0.40 -7.06 12.28
CA CYS A 46 -1.64 -6.27 12.36
C CYS A 46 -2.26 -6.24 13.76
N ARG A 47 -1.85 -7.14 14.67
CA ARG A 47 -2.32 -7.21 16.06
C ARG A 47 -1.37 -6.51 17.06
N SER A 48 -0.27 -5.95 16.56
CA SER A 48 0.68 -5.24 17.41
C SER A 48 0.08 -3.93 17.92
N THR A 49 0.46 -3.52 19.12
CA THR A 49 0.03 -2.24 19.69
C THR A 49 0.85 -1.10 19.07
N PRO A 50 0.22 -0.02 18.58
CA PRO A 50 0.96 1.14 18.09
C PRO A 50 1.74 1.79 19.23
N PRO A 51 2.88 2.45 18.94
CA PRO A 51 3.61 3.19 19.95
C PRO A 51 2.73 4.30 20.55
N ALA A 52 2.89 4.50 21.86
CA ALA A 52 2.28 5.61 22.58
C ALA A 52 3.25 6.79 22.67
N GLY A 53 2.71 8.00 22.80
CA GLY A 53 3.49 9.23 22.86
C GLY A 53 2.70 10.40 23.43
N PRO A 54 3.30 11.61 23.45
CA PRO A 54 2.59 12.81 23.86
C PRO A 54 1.39 13.08 22.95
N ILE A 55 0.35 13.66 23.53
CA ILE A 55 -0.87 14.10 22.83
C ILE A 55 -0.99 15.61 23.01
N ASP A 56 -0.85 16.32 21.91
CA ASP A 56 -1.03 17.76 21.76
C ASP A 56 -2.19 18.02 20.79
N HIS A 57 -3.29 18.49 21.36
CA HIS A 57 -4.51 18.82 20.64
C HIS A 57 -4.43 20.15 19.87
N SER A 58 -3.27 20.83 19.86
CA SER A 58 -3.08 22.06 19.07
C SER A 58 -3.11 21.81 17.56
N LEU A 59 -2.69 20.62 17.12
CA LEU A 59 -2.56 20.20 15.71
C LEU A 59 -1.72 21.16 14.86
N GLN A 60 -0.71 21.81 15.47
CA GLN A 60 0.14 22.77 14.78
C GLN A 60 1.45 22.13 14.33
N ASN A 61 2.02 22.67 13.25
CA ASN A 61 3.35 22.30 12.74
C ASN A 61 3.47 20.80 12.43
N LEU A 62 2.43 20.22 11.84
CA LEU A 62 2.38 18.82 11.44
C LEU A 62 3.06 18.65 10.07
N SER A 63 4.08 17.82 10.01
CA SER A 63 4.74 17.43 8.77
C SER A 63 5.32 16.04 8.93
N PHE A 64 4.74 15.06 8.24
CA PHE A 64 5.07 13.66 8.40
C PHE A 64 5.30 12.99 7.05
N ALA A 65 6.55 12.77 6.72
CA ALA A 65 6.98 12.18 5.45
C ALA A 65 7.31 10.68 5.58
N THR A 66 7.52 10.18 6.80
CA THR A 66 7.82 8.76 7.06
C THR A 66 6.72 8.10 7.87
N GLY A 67 6.73 6.77 7.89
CA GLY A 67 5.78 5.97 8.65
C GLY A 67 5.25 4.79 7.88
N GLN A 68 4.27 4.13 8.47
CA GLN A 68 3.62 2.94 7.92
C GLN A 68 2.26 2.72 8.55
N ALA A 69 1.41 1.98 7.83
CA ALA A 69 0.18 1.42 8.35
C ALA A 69 0.18 -0.09 8.11
N THR A 70 -0.31 -0.85 9.09
CA THR A 70 -0.67 -2.26 8.89
C THR A 70 -2.18 -2.41 8.88
N VAL A 71 -2.70 -3.25 8.00
CA VAL A 71 -4.14 -3.44 7.78
C VAL A 71 -4.46 -4.93 7.70
N ALA A 72 -5.34 -5.40 8.57
CA ALA A 72 -5.95 -6.71 8.49
C ALA A 72 -7.30 -6.61 7.79
N ILE A 73 -7.54 -7.50 6.81
CA ILE A 73 -8.83 -7.69 6.16
C ILE A 73 -9.31 -9.10 6.50
N THR A 74 -10.59 -9.22 6.87
CA THR A 74 -11.25 -10.52 7.11
C THR A 74 -12.63 -10.57 6.46
N GLY A 75 -13.05 -11.77 6.05
CA GLY A 75 -14.39 -11.98 5.49
C GLY A 75 -14.52 -11.85 3.98
N ALA A 76 -13.41 -11.65 3.25
CA ALA A 76 -13.37 -11.78 1.80
C ALA A 76 -12.06 -12.43 1.33
N GLU A 77 -12.16 -13.50 0.56
CA GLU A 77 -11.05 -14.10 -0.19
C GLU A 77 -11.06 -13.56 -1.64
N PRO A 78 -9.90 -13.31 -2.27
CA PRO A 78 -8.54 -13.58 -1.78
C PRO A 78 -7.95 -12.46 -0.89
N GLN A 79 -8.67 -11.36 -0.65
CA GLN A 79 -8.12 -10.18 0.03
C GLN A 79 -7.82 -10.39 1.53
N GLN A 80 -8.23 -11.51 2.11
CA GLN A 80 -8.02 -11.80 3.52
C GLN A 80 -6.53 -11.93 3.87
N GLY A 81 -6.12 -11.21 4.90
CA GLY A 81 -4.74 -11.23 5.39
C GLY A 81 -4.34 -9.95 6.09
N CYS A 82 -3.05 -9.86 6.42
CA CYS A 82 -2.42 -8.69 6.99
C CYS A 82 -1.46 -8.05 6.00
N TYR A 83 -1.56 -6.74 5.80
CA TYR A 83 -0.80 -5.96 4.83
C TYR A 83 -0.10 -4.79 5.52
N ARG A 84 1.02 -4.32 4.96
CA ARG A 84 1.79 -3.19 5.47
C ARG A 84 2.16 -2.23 4.34
N PHE A 85 1.71 -0.99 4.47
CA PHE A 85 1.94 0.07 3.50
C PHE A 85 2.82 1.16 4.10
N ALA A 86 3.73 1.70 3.29
CA ALA A 86 4.59 2.82 3.71
C ALA A 86 3.84 4.14 3.57
N ARG A 87 4.21 5.13 4.38
CA ARG A 87 3.68 6.50 4.27
C ARG A 87 3.95 7.05 2.85
N TRP A 88 2.92 7.63 2.24
CA TRP A 88 2.98 8.19 0.89
C TRP A 88 2.17 9.49 0.78
N GLY A 89 2.50 10.37 -0.15
CA GLY A 89 1.76 11.62 -0.42
C GLY A 89 2.32 12.82 0.33
N ASN A 90 1.55 13.92 0.39
CA ASN A 90 1.97 15.17 1.03
C ASN A 90 2.36 14.96 2.49
N ALA A 91 3.48 15.55 2.93
CA ALA A 91 3.93 15.45 4.31
C ALA A 91 2.98 16.19 5.27
N ASP A 92 2.42 17.32 4.85
CA ASP A 92 1.36 18.03 5.56
C ASP A 92 0.03 17.25 5.42
N PRO A 93 -0.52 16.71 6.51
CA PRO A 93 -1.76 15.93 6.47
C PRO A 93 -3.03 16.80 6.42
N ALA A 94 -2.95 18.12 6.61
CA ALA A 94 -4.10 19.03 6.71
C ALA A 94 -4.70 19.41 5.33
N VAL A 95 -4.87 18.43 4.46
CA VAL A 95 -5.45 18.57 3.12
C VAL A 95 -6.49 17.46 2.93
N PRO A 96 -7.80 17.74 3.07
CA PRO A 96 -8.47 19.05 3.20
C PRO A 96 -8.31 19.71 4.58
N ILE A 97 -8.63 21.01 4.70
CA ILE A 97 -8.33 21.83 5.90
C ILE A 97 -9.06 21.38 7.18
N ASP A 98 -10.16 20.63 7.05
CA ASP A 98 -11.01 20.17 8.13
C ASP A 98 -10.70 18.75 8.61
N SER A 99 -9.74 18.09 7.97
CA SER A 99 -9.30 16.75 8.35
C SER A 99 -7.79 16.57 8.27
N LEU A 100 -7.30 15.54 8.96
CA LEU A 100 -5.96 15.03 8.76
C LEU A 100 -6.07 13.76 7.92
N LEU A 101 -5.58 13.83 6.70
CA LEU A 101 -5.54 12.72 5.76
C LEU A 101 -4.15 12.09 5.74
N PHE A 102 -4.08 10.83 6.15
CA PHE A 102 -2.89 10.01 6.05
C PHE A 102 -3.07 8.99 4.93
N LEU A 103 -2.11 8.96 4.00
CA LEU A 103 -2.10 8.01 2.90
C LEU A 103 -0.90 7.07 3.04
N PHE A 104 -1.16 5.79 2.86
CA PHE A 104 -0.13 4.76 2.86
C PHE A 104 -0.33 3.92 1.60
N LYS A 105 0.75 3.63 0.91
CA LYS A 105 0.71 2.94 -0.38
C LYS A 105 1.89 1.98 -0.51
N ASP A 106 1.74 0.94 -1.31
CA ASP A 106 2.87 0.19 -1.84
C ASP A 106 3.38 0.77 -3.17
N GLU A 107 4.27 0.03 -3.85
CA GLU A 107 4.80 0.42 -5.16
C GLU A 107 3.75 0.36 -6.28
N GLY A 108 2.65 -0.37 -6.07
CA GLY A 108 1.59 -0.62 -7.03
C GLY A 108 0.46 0.40 -6.93
N SER A 109 -0.77 -0.08 -6.71
CA SER A 109 -1.97 0.75 -6.51
C SER A 109 -2.74 0.30 -5.27
N ASP A 110 -2.10 -0.43 -4.38
CA ASP A 110 -2.69 -0.89 -3.12
C ASP A 110 -2.25 0.03 -1.98
N GLY A 111 -3.09 0.12 -0.95
CA GLY A 111 -2.85 1.08 0.12
C GLY A 111 -4.01 1.26 1.08
N VAL A 112 -3.86 2.23 1.97
CA VAL A 112 -4.90 2.65 2.90
C VAL A 112 -4.90 4.16 3.07
N THR A 113 -6.09 4.76 3.03
CA THR A 113 -6.31 6.13 3.46
C THR A 113 -6.95 6.11 4.84
N ILE A 114 -6.52 7.03 5.70
CA ILE A 114 -7.06 7.24 7.04
C ILE A 114 -7.35 8.73 7.16
N ASP A 115 -8.62 9.06 7.22
CA ASP A 115 -9.13 10.43 7.26
C ASP A 115 -9.81 10.69 8.60
N MET A 116 -9.28 11.63 9.37
CA MET A 116 -9.74 11.95 10.72
C MET A 116 -10.09 13.43 10.82
N LEU A 117 -11.28 13.75 11.34
CA LEU A 117 -11.71 15.14 11.48
C LEU A 117 -10.87 15.90 12.50
N VAL A 118 -10.40 17.08 12.11
CA VAL A 118 -9.63 18.01 12.96
C VAL A 118 -10.46 18.40 14.20
N GLY A 119 -11.76 18.62 14.03
CA GLY A 119 -12.67 18.95 15.14
C GLY A 119 -12.70 17.89 16.25
N ASP A 120 -12.53 16.61 15.89
CA ASP A 120 -12.44 15.52 16.85
C ASP A 120 -11.06 15.47 17.50
N LEU A 121 -10.01 15.53 16.68
CA LEU A 121 -8.62 15.46 17.13
C LEU A 121 -8.20 16.58 18.06
N THR A 122 -8.91 17.71 18.09
CA THR A 122 -8.66 18.82 19.03
C THR A 122 -9.28 18.60 20.41
N THR A 123 -10.11 17.58 20.60
CA THR A 123 -10.88 17.39 21.86
C THR A 123 -10.76 16.01 22.47
N ARG A 124 -10.36 14.99 21.70
CA ARG A 124 -10.37 13.59 22.11
C ARG A 124 -9.38 12.75 21.32
N THR A 125 -9.09 11.57 21.85
CA THR A 125 -8.23 10.56 21.21
C THR A 125 -9.00 9.35 20.70
N ALA A 126 -10.19 9.08 21.27
CA ALA A 126 -11.13 8.09 20.75
C ALA A 126 -12.14 8.79 19.84
N LEU A 127 -12.11 8.47 18.55
CA LEU A 127 -12.87 9.15 17.49
C LEU A 127 -13.29 8.18 16.38
N ASN A 128 -14.03 8.69 15.41
CA ASN A 128 -14.34 7.96 14.18
C ASN A 128 -13.44 8.45 13.05
N ALA A 129 -12.85 7.51 12.33
CA ALA A 129 -12.11 7.80 11.11
C ALA A 129 -12.86 7.22 9.90
N ARG A 130 -12.68 7.87 8.75
CA ARG A 130 -13.02 7.31 7.46
C ARG A 130 -11.80 6.57 6.91
N ILE A 131 -11.99 5.31 6.52
CA ILE A 131 -10.92 4.42 6.07
C ILE A 131 -11.30 3.83 4.73
N THR A 132 -10.40 3.93 3.76
CA THR A 132 -10.47 3.19 2.50
C THR A 132 -9.23 2.35 2.34
N VAL A 133 -9.39 1.04 2.19
CA VAL A 133 -8.30 0.11 1.91
C VAL A 133 -8.43 -0.45 0.50
N VAL A 134 -7.32 -0.56 -0.21
CA VAL A 134 -7.24 -1.22 -1.51
C VAL A 134 -6.22 -2.34 -1.42
N VAL A 135 -6.66 -3.55 -1.75
CA VAL A 135 -5.82 -4.75 -1.81
C VAL A 135 -6.20 -5.55 -3.05
N ASP A 136 -5.20 -5.97 -3.83
CA ASP A 136 -5.39 -6.64 -5.11
C ASP A 136 -6.33 -5.84 -6.02
N GLY A 137 -6.18 -4.50 -6.03
CA GLY A 137 -7.02 -3.58 -6.78
C GLY A 137 -8.49 -3.48 -6.30
N THR A 138 -8.88 -4.21 -5.25
CA THR A 138 -10.26 -4.15 -4.71
C THR A 138 -10.33 -3.17 -3.55
N ALA A 139 -11.18 -2.15 -3.69
CA ALA A 139 -11.37 -1.12 -2.68
C ALA A 139 -12.52 -1.44 -1.71
N TYR A 140 -12.29 -1.27 -0.41
CA TYR A 140 -13.29 -1.32 0.65
C TYR A 140 -13.25 -0.04 1.47
N GLY A 141 -14.41 0.58 1.69
CA GLY A 141 -14.55 1.83 2.42
C GLY A 141 -15.49 1.73 3.63
N ALA A 142 -15.17 2.46 4.68
CA ALA A 142 -16.01 2.67 5.85
C ALA A 142 -15.87 4.10 6.36
N ASP A 143 -16.99 4.75 6.69
CA ASP A 143 -17.00 6.16 7.11
C ASP A 143 -16.98 6.34 8.65
N THR A 144 -17.14 5.26 9.41
CA THR A 144 -17.22 5.30 10.88
C THR A 144 -16.43 4.16 11.53
N CYS A 145 -15.11 4.17 11.37
CA CYS A 145 -14.22 3.22 12.04
C CYS A 145 -13.83 3.74 13.42
N ALA A 146 -14.03 2.93 14.45
CA ALA A 146 -13.57 3.26 15.79
C ALA A 146 -12.04 3.37 15.78
N THR A 147 -11.53 4.54 16.16
CA THR A 147 -10.09 4.86 16.09
C THR A 147 -9.62 5.43 17.42
N THR A 148 -8.47 4.93 17.91
CA THR A 148 -7.81 5.43 19.11
C THR A 148 -6.44 5.97 18.74
N VAL A 149 -6.24 7.26 18.95
CA VAL A 149 -4.95 7.94 18.77
C VAL A 149 -4.10 7.75 20.03
N THR A 150 -2.92 7.16 19.86
CA THR A 150 -1.98 6.81 20.95
C THR A 150 -0.79 7.78 21.03
N ALA A 151 -0.53 8.54 19.97
CA ALA A 151 0.41 9.66 19.95
C ALA A 151 -0.10 10.73 18.97
N LEU A 152 0.06 12.00 19.33
CA LEU A 152 -0.35 13.13 18.50
C LEU A 152 0.52 14.35 18.83
N SER A 153 1.52 14.62 18.00
CA SER A 153 2.40 15.79 18.15
C SER A 153 3.08 16.09 16.83
N SER A 154 3.83 17.20 16.75
CA SER A 154 4.69 17.49 15.59
C SER A 154 5.81 16.46 15.36
N THR A 155 6.09 15.59 16.33
CA THR A 155 7.14 14.56 16.23
C THR A 155 6.63 13.20 15.77
N ALA A 156 5.35 12.89 16.02
CA ALA A 156 4.74 11.64 15.62
C ALA A 156 3.22 11.69 15.79
N VAL A 157 2.53 10.95 14.92
CA VAL A 157 1.15 10.53 15.12
C VAL A 157 1.08 9.01 15.03
N ALA A 158 0.35 8.39 15.95
CA ALA A 158 0.12 6.97 15.95
C ALA A 158 -1.30 6.66 16.43
N GLY A 159 -1.85 5.56 15.94
CA GLY A 159 -3.16 5.11 16.37
C GLY A 159 -3.53 3.74 15.82
N GLU A 160 -4.63 3.22 16.33
CA GLU A 160 -5.25 1.96 15.89
C GLU A 160 -6.69 2.21 15.46
N PHE A 161 -7.20 1.38 14.56
CA PHE A 161 -8.54 1.48 14.04
C PHE A 161 -9.22 0.12 13.88
N ASN A 162 -10.54 0.13 13.95
CA ASN A 162 -11.39 -1.03 13.74
C ASN A 162 -12.69 -0.62 13.03
N CYS A 163 -12.86 -1.15 11.83
CA CYS A 163 -14.05 -1.07 10.98
C CYS A 163 -14.70 -2.46 10.97
N PRO A 164 -15.72 -2.72 11.81
CA PRO A 164 -16.39 -4.03 11.82
C PRO A 164 -17.09 -4.34 10.49
N THR A 165 -17.44 -3.29 9.74
CA THR A 165 -18.00 -3.38 8.39
C THR A 165 -17.39 -2.30 7.50
N ALA A 166 -16.72 -2.72 6.43
CA ALA A 166 -16.34 -1.90 5.28
C ALA A 166 -16.99 -2.50 4.03
N THR A 167 -17.54 -1.65 3.17
CA THR A 167 -18.28 -2.06 1.97
C THR A 167 -17.38 -1.90 0.77
N ARG A 168 -17.50 -2.80 -0.22
CA ARG A 168 -16.81 -2.62 -1.50
C ARG A 168 -17.19 -1.27 -2.09
N VAL A 169 -16.21 -0.47 -2.48
CA VAL A 169 -16.41 0.81 -3.16
C VAL A 169 -15.78 0.77 -4.55
N PHE A 170 -16.23 1.66 -5.42
CA PHE A 170 -15.70 1.81 -6.77
C PHE A 170 -14.78 3.02 -6.81
N GLY A 171 -13.69 2.91 -7.58
CA GLY A 171 -12.65 3.91 -7.62
C GLY A 171 -11.51 3.60 -6.64
N ASN A 172 -10.31 3.48 -7.18
CA ASN A 172 -9.08 3.30 -6.41
C ASN A 172 -8.40 4.67 -6.23
N PRO A 173 -8.30 5.22 -5.01
CA PRO A 173 -7.66 6.52 -4.78
C PRO A 173 -6.15 6.53 -5.03
N PHE A 174 -5.53 5.36 -5.22
CA PHE A 174 -4.11 5.18 -5.48
C PHE A 174 -3.78 4.85 -6.93
N ALA A 175 -4.79 4.54 -7.75
CA ALA A 175 -4.62 4.25 -9.16
C ALA A 175 -4.44 5.56 -9.96
N PRO A 176 -3.72 5.51 -11.10
CA PRO A 176 -3.74 6.59 -12.08
C PRO A 176 -5.18 6.96 -12.49
N LEU A 177 -5.42 8.24 -12.75
CA LEU A 177 -6.76 8.78 -13.04
C LEU A 177 -7.39 8.21 -14.33
N ASP A 178 -6.59 7.59 -15.18
CA ASP A 178 -7.01 7.05 -16.48
C ASP A 178 -7.57 5.62 -16.36
N ASP A 179 -7.40 4.98 -15.18
CA ASP A 179 -7.88 3.63 -14.89
C ASP A 179 -9.30 3.69 -14.29
N THR A 180 -10.30 3.98 -15.12
CA THR A 180 -11.71 3.94 -14.69
C THR A 180 -12.20 2.50 -14.57
N GLU A 181 -12.49 2.05 -13.34
CA GLU A 181 -13.22 0.79 -13.10
C GLU A 181 -14.64 0.90 -13.67
N PRO A 182 -15.11 -0.07 -14.48
CA PRO A 182 -16.48 -0.06 -14.97
C PRO A 182 -17.49 -0.15 -13.82
N GLU A 183 -18.49 0.73 -13.84
CA GLU A 183 -19.58 0.69 -12.86
C GLU A 183 -20.36 -0.63 -12.97
N PRO A 184 -20.81 -1.21 -11.83
CA PRO A 184 -21.48 -2.49 -11.84
C PRO A 184 -22.88 -2.36 -12.42
N SER A 185 -23.32 -3.35 -13.18
CA SER A 185 -24.75 -3.51 -13.51
C SER A 185 -25.51 -3.85 -12.23
N GLN A 186 -26.22 -2.89 -11.65
CA GLN A 186 -26.83 -3.02 -10.31
C GLN A 186 -27.96 -4.07 -10.27
N SER A 187 -27.88 -5.01 -9.30
CA SER A 187 -29.03 -5.72 -8.67
C SER A 187 -28.65 -6.56 -7.42
N SER A 188 -27.51 -6.32 -6.75
CA SER A 188 -27.11 -7.08 -5.55
C SER A 188 -26.35 -6.21 -4.54
N PRO A 189 -26.46 -6.49 -3.22
CA PRO A 189 -25.68 -5.76 -2.21
C PRO A 189 -24.19 -5.96 -2.46
N LEU A 190 -23.42 -4.90 -2.25
CA LEU A 190 -21.97 -4.94 -2.39
C LEU A 190 -21.36 -5.80 -1.27
N PRO A 191 -20.30 -6.58 -1.55
CA PRO A 191 -19.60 -7.35 -0.53
C PRO A 191 -19.11 -6.47 0.62
N THR A 192 -19.09 -7.03 1.83
CA THR A 192 -18.55 -6.38 3.02
C THR A 192 -17.46 -7.21 3.67
N VAL A 193 -16.55 -6.52 4.35
CA VAL A 193 -15.43 -7.10 5.10
C VAL A 193 -15.30 -6.41 6.46
N ALA A 194 -14.56 -7.02 7.39
CA ALA A 194 -14.05 -6.28 8.55
C ALA A 194 -12.60 -5.88 8.29
N VAL A 195 -12.26 -4.65 8.66
CA VAL A 195 -10.93 -4.05 8.48
C VAL A 195 -10.43 -3.55 9.83
N SER A 196 -9.20 -3.87 10.21
CA SER A 196 -8.58 -3.33 11.41
C SER A 196 -7.09 -3.09 11.20
N GLY A 197 -6.45 -2.38 12.10
CA GLY A 197 -5.02 -2.13 11.96
C GLY A 197 -4.52 -1.01 12.84
N TRP A 198 -3.29 -0.59 12.56
CA TRP A 198 -2.64 0.51 13.23
C TRP A 198 -1.70 1.24 12.29
N PHE A 199 -1.39 2.48 12.62
CA PHE A 199 -0.52 3.33 11.83
C PHE A 199 0.42 4.16 12.71
N THR A 200 1.52 4.58 12.09
CA THR A 200 2.48 5.52 12.64
C THR A 200 2.97 6.43 11.53
N VAL A 201 3.15 7.70 11.84
CA VAL A 201 3.80 8.67 10.96
C VAL A 201 4.72 9.57 11.76
N ALA A 202 5.81 10.01 11.13
CA ALA A 202 6.81 10.88 11.73
C ALA A 202 7.42 11.82 10.68
N PRO A 203 8.06 12.92 11.09
CA PRO A 203 8.87 13.75 10.19
C PRO A 203 9.97 12.94 9.51
N ASP A 204 10.56 13.49 8.46
CA ASP A 204 11.82 12.95 7.93
C ASP A 204 12.92 13.07 8.99
N ALA A 205 13.72 12.00 9.12
CA ALA A 205 15.01 12.10 9.78
C ALA A 205 15.93 12.89 8.85
N GLY A 206 16.04 14.20 9.10
CA GLY A 206 16.93 15.10 8.34
C GLY A 206 18.39 14.68 8.35
#